data_AF-A0A6H1LHE5-F1
#
_entry.id   AF-A0A6H1LHE5-F1
#
_cell.length_a   1.000
_cell.length_b   1.000
_cell.length_c   1.000
_cell.angle_alpha   90.00
_cell.angle_beta   90.00
_cell.angle_gamma   90.00
#
_symmetry.space_group_name_H-M   'P 1'
#
loop_
_entity.id
_entity.type
_entity.pdbx_description
1 polymer ?
#
loop_
_entity_poly.entity_id
_entity_poly.type
_entity_poly.pdbx_seq_one_letter_code
_entity_poly.pdbx_strand_id
1 'polypeptide(L)'
;MVRTASLLSTLRTTGTAKSGRRSSVPAQERKALPLPVRLLVMLLAFVAMVAFAVALARLTLEPSPASKALIHTNLHPGSSLRAYLDQPALRDAVKQIGGNVVLGVPFGVLVPVLIPKARGILRVLLLTAVVMLLVELVQGTLITGRAFDIDDVILNTSGALVGYLLLGRRMGRAVHPKRRRQGRRIRRGSPKA
;
A
#
# COMPACT_ATOMS: atom_id res chain seq x y z
N MET A 1 40.11 51.79 -39.03
CA MET A 1 39.74 53.16 -38.60
C MET A 1 38.24 53.31 -38.83
N VAL A 2 37.42 53.36 -37.78
CA VAL A 2 36.72 54.59 -37.28
C VAL A 2 35.70 55.10 -38.32
N ARG A 3 34.38 55.28 -38.10
CA ARG A 3 33.46 55.24 -36.94
C ARG A 3 32.03 55.53 -37.50
N THR A 4 30.99 55.15 -36.74
CA THR A 4 29.66 55.81 -36.55
C THR A 4 28.69 55.97 -37.74
N ALA A 5 27.48 55.37 -37.67
CA ALA A 5 26.19 55.97 -37.22
C ALA A 5 25.26 56.09 -38.45
N SER A 6 23.94 55.98 -38.45
CA SER A 6 22.84 55.75 -37.51
C SER A 6 21.54 55.79 -38.35
N LEU A 7 20.41 55.25 -37.85
CA LEU A 7 19.00 55.56 -38.23
C LEU A 7 18.52 55.02 -39.60
N LEU A 8 17.32 54.45 -39.83
CA LEU A 8 15.97 54.46 -39.26
C LEU A 8 15.24 53.27 -39.97
N SER A 9 14.33 52.47 -39.42
CA SER A 9 12.96 52.85 -39.03
C SER A 9 12.12 51.56 -38.82
N THR A 10 11.26 51.62 -37.80
CA THR A 10 9.89 51.10 -37.77
C THR A 10 9.64 49.62 -38.09
N LEU A 11 9.35 48.83 -37.05
CA LEU A 11 8.06 48.12 -36.98
C LEU A 11 7.69 47.89 -35.51
N ARG A 12 6.75 48.71 -35.08
CA ARG A 12 6.03 48.65 -33.81
C ARG A 12 4.92 47.60 -33.98
N THR A 13 5.03 46.46 -33.32
CA THR A 13 3.89 45.56 -33.10
C THR A 13 3.65 45.42 -31.62
N THR A 14 2.69 46.21 -31.18
CA THR A 14 1.93 46.06 -29.93
C THR A 14 1.28 44.68 -29.88
N GLY A 15 1.64 43.88 -28.88
CA GLY A 15 1.07 42.56 -28.63
C GLY A 15 0.99 42.27 -27.14
N THR A 16 0.08 43.01 -26.49
CA THR A 16 -0.57 42.74 -25.19
C THR A 16 -0.05 41.57 -24.36
N ALA A 17 0.51 41.91 -23.21
CA ALA A 17 0.73 41.03 -22.07
C ALA A 17 -0.56 40.28 -21.68
N LYS A 18 -0.67 39.01 -22.07
CA LYS A 18 -1.66 38.10 -21.48
C LYS A 18 -1.07 37.53 -20.20
N SER A 19 -1.21 38.31 -19.12
CA SER A 19 -1.06 37.89 -17.73
C SER A 19 -2.05 36.74 -17.45
N GLY A 20 -1.65 35.53 -17.82
CA GLY A 20 -2.29 34.30 -17.40
C GLY A 20 -1.95 34.07 -15.94
N ARG A 21 -2.75 34.69 -15.05
CA ARG A 21 -2.79 34.42 -13.62
C ARG A 21 -3.09 32.92 -13.45
N ARG A 22 -2.06 32.07 -13.47
CA ARG A 22 -2.18 30.69 -12.99
C ARG A 22 -2.61 30.84 -11.54
N SER A 23 -3.87 30.53 -11.27
CA SER A 23 -4.38 30.30 -9.94
C SER A 23 -3.47 29.25 -9.30
N SER A 24 -2.51 29.73 -8.52
CA SER A 24 -1.75 28.89 -7.60
C SER A 24 -2.77 28.41 -6.58
N VAL A 25 -3.42 27.29 -6.87
CA VAL A 25 -4.11 26.50 -5.85
C VAL A 25 -3.09 26.38 -4.72
N PRO A 26 -3.35 26.95 -3.52
CA PRO A 26 -2.37 26.93 -2.46
C PRO A 26 -2.03 25.47 -2.26
N ALA A 27 -0.76 25.13 -2.46
CA ALA A 27 -0.27 23.80 -2.22
C ALA A 27 -0.53 23.55 -0.73
N GLN A 28 -1.64 22.89 -0.44
CA GLN A 28 -2.12 22.65 0.91
C GLN A 28 -0.98 21.90 1.60
N GLU A 29 -0.19 22.64 2.39
CA GLU A 29 0.84 22.07 3.23
C GLU A 29 0.09 21.14 4.16
N ARG A 30 0.05 19.85 3.81
CA ARG A 30 -0.48 18.82 4.67
C ARG A 30 0.41 18.83 5.91
N LYS A 31 0.00 19.61 6.92
CA LYS A 31 0.69 19.68 8.20
C LYS A 31 0.83 18.25 8.70
N ALA A 32 2.05 17.86 9.02
CA ALA A 32 2.30 16.56 9.59
C ALA A 32 1.51 16.41 10.89
N LEU A 33 0.94 15.23 11.12
CA LEU A 33 0.32 14.93 12.41
C LEU A 33 1.34 15.21 13.54
N PRO A 34 0.91 15.82 14.65
CA PRO A 34 1.80 16.02 15.78
C PRO A 34 2.29 14.66 16.29
N LEU A 35 3.53 14.61 16.77
CA LEU A 35 4.20 13.37 17.20
C LEU A 35 3.35 12.49 18.15
N PRO A 36 2.70 13.02 19.22
CA PRO A 36 1.88 12.18 20.09
C PRO A 36 0.69 11.54 19.35
N VAL A 37 0.00 12.28 18.48
CA VAL A 37 -1.11 11.74 17.68
C VAL A 37 -0.61 10.67 16.71
N ARG A 38 0.56 10.88 16.10
CA ARG A 38 1.16 9.87 15.22
C ARG A 38 1.51 8.58 15.98
N LEU A 39 2.10 8.70 17.18
CA LEU A 39 2.43 7.54 18.01
C LEU A 39 1.16 6.81 18.45
N LEU A 40 0.11 7.53 18.83
CA LEU A 40 -1.20 6.95 19.15
C LEU A 40 -1.78 6.19 17.95
N VAL A 41 -1.77 6.78 16.75
CA VAL A 41 -2.24 6.11 15.52
C VAL A 41 -1.43 4.86 15.22
N MET A 42 -0.11 4.90 15.41
CA MET A 42 0.75 3.72 15.22
C MET A 42 0.48 2.64 16.27
N LEU A 43 0.26 3.00 17.53
CA LEU A 43 -0.11 2.06 18.59
C LEU A 43 -1.46 1.41 18.30
N LEU A 44 -2.48 2.18 17.94
CA LEU A 44 -3.80 1.66 17.56
C LEU A 44 -3.71 0.74 16.34
N ALA A 45 -2.92 1.10 15.33
CA ALA A 45 -2.69 0.26 14.16
C ALA A 45 -1.98 -1.06 14.52
N PHE A 46 -1.05 -1.03 15.48
CA PHE A 46 -0.37 -2.22 15.97
C PHE A 46 -1.31 -3.12 16.76
N VAL A 47 -2.07 -2.56 17.71
CA VAL A 47 -3.09 -3.30 18.47
C VAL A 47 -4.13 -3.92 17.55
N ALA A 48 -4.61 -3.18 16.54
CA ALA A 48 -5.53 -3.70 15.54
C ALA A 48 -4.93 -4.86 14.73
N MET A 49 -3.65 -4.78 14.36
CA MET A 49 -2.95 -5.88 13.68
C MET A 49 -2.84 -7.13 14.55
N VAL A 50 -2.50 -6.97 15.84
CA VAL A 50 -2.41 -8.08 16.79
C VAL A 50 -3.79 -8.68 17.05
N ALA A 51 -4.81 -7.86 17.31
CA ALA A 51 -6.18 -8.31 17.52
C ALA A 51 -6.71 -9.06 16.30
N PHE A 52 -6.41 -8.57 15.09
CA PHE A 52 -6.76 -9.24 13.85
C PHE A 52 -6.07 -10.60 13.72
N ALA A 53 -4.76 -10.70 13.98
CA ALA A 53 -4.03 -11.97 13.95
C ALA A 53 -4.57 -12.99 14.98
N VAL A 54 -4.92 -12.52 16.18
CA VAL A 54 -5.55 -13.36 17.22
C VAL A 54 -6.94 -13.81 16.79
N ALA A 55 -7.75 -12.92 16.20
CA ALA A 55 -9.07 -13.28 15.67
C ALA A 55 -8.95 -14.33 14.55
N LEU A 56 -7.95 -14.19 13.68
CA LEU A 56 -7.63 -15.15 12.62
C LEU A 56 -7.35 -16.53 13.20
N ALA A 57 -6.45 -16.59 14.20
CA ALA A 57 -6.15 -17.82 14.91
C ALA A 57 -7.42 -18.43 15.52
N ARG A 58 -8.22 -17.65 16.26
CA ARG A 58 -9.47 -18.11 16.90
C ARG A 58 -10.52 -18.62 15.92
N LEU A 59 -10.72 -17.93 14.79
CA LEU A 59 -11.69 -18.32 13.77
C LEU A 59 -11.26 -19.56 12.98
N THR A 60 -9.96 -19.85 12.91
CA THR A 60 -9.42 -21.06 12.26
C THR A 60 -9.27 -22.27 13.19
N LEU A 61 -9.52 -22.12 14.50
CA LEU A 61 -9.35 -23.16 15.53
C LEU A 61 -10.60 -24.01 15.79
N GLU A 62 -11.75 -23.70 15.17
CA GLU A 62 -12.95 -24.56 15.20
C GLU A 62 -12.87 -25.60 14.06
N PRO A 63 -12.63 -26.89 14.35
CA PRO A 63 -12.45 -27.89 13.30
C PRO A 63 -13.78 -28.17 12.60
N SER A 64 -13.87 -27.83 11.31
CA SER A 64 -14.95 -28.33 10.47
C SER A 64 -14.75 -29.83 10.22
N PRO A 65 -15.79 -30.69 10.37
CA PRO A 65 -15.70 -32.14 10.12
C PRO A 65 -15.24 -32.53 8.71
N ALA A 66 -15.23 -31.59 7.75
CA ALA A 66 -14.76 -31.79 6.38
C ALA A 66 -13.22 -31.88 6.25
N SER A 67 -12.45 -31.51 7.28
CA SER A 67 -10.98 -31.43 7.22
C SER A 67 -10.23 -32.77 7.21
N LYS A 68 -10.92 -33.92 7.23
CA LYS A 68 -10.26 -35.24 7.26
C LYS A 68 -9.86 -35.78 5.88
N ALA A 69 -10.40 -35.25 4.78
CA ALA A 69 -10.22 -35.85 3.45
C ALA A 69 -9.22 -35.14 2.52
N LEU A 70 -8.66 -33.99 2.91
CA LEU A 70 -7.80 -33.14 2.05
C LEU A 70 -6.49 -32.73 2.73
N ILE A 71 -5.89 -33.63 3.53
CA ILE A 71 -4.66 -33.34 4.28
C ILE A 71 -3.43 -33.54 3.39
N HIS A 72 -3.26 -32.68 2.40
CA HIS A 72 -2.04 -32.63 1.60
C HIS A 72 -1.56 -31.19 1.44
N THR A 73 -0.28 -30.97 1.73
CA THR A 73 0.39 -29.68 1.52
C THR A 73 0.32 -29.29 0.04
N ASN A 74 -0.24 -28.11 -0.25
CA ASN A 74 -0.32 -27.57 -1.58
C ASN A 74 0.78 -26.53 -1.84
N LEU A 75 1.71 -26.89 -2.73
CA LEU A 75 2.78 -26.00 -3.21
C LEU A 75 2.56 -25.52 -4.65
N HIS A 76 1.46 -25.93 -5.30
CA HIS A 76 1.19 -25.64 -6.70
C HIS A 76 0.15 -24.51 -6.83
N PRO A 77 0.55 -23.31 -7.29
CA PRO A 77 -0.40 -22.22 -7.50
C PRO A 77 -1.54 -22.60 -8.46
N GLY A 78 -2.76 -22.29 -8.05
CA GLY A 78 -4.01 -22.47 -8.78
C GLY A 78 -4.66 -23.84 -8.60
N SER A 79 -4.10 -24.78 -7.83
CA SER A 79 -4.71 -26.10 -7.59
C SER A 79 -5.93 -25.99 -6.67
N SER A 80 -5.78 -25.33 -5.52
CA SER A 80 -6.87 -25.10 -4.55
C SER A 80 -7.90 -24.16 -5.13
N LEU A 81 -7.48 -23.13 -5.88
CA LEU A 81 -8.41 -22.24 -6.56
C LEU A 81 -9.34 -23.00 -7.52
N ARG A 82 -8.80 -23.94 -8.32
CA ARG A 82 -9.61 -24.80 -9.19
C ARG A 82 -10.53 -25.70 -8.37
N ALA A 83 -10.00 -26.35 -7.32
CA ALA A 83 -10.80 -27.19 -6.44
C ALA A 83 -11.95 -26.43 -5.76
N TYR A 84 -11.77 -25.15 -5.43
CA TYR A 84 -12.85 -24.30 -4.91
C TYR A 84 -13.88 -23.98 -5.98
N LEU A 85 -13.47 -23.66 -7.20
CA LEU A 85 -14.36 -23.35 -8.31
C LEU A 85 -15.15 -24.56 -8.82
N ASP A 86 -14.60 -25.77 -8.67
CA ASP A 86 -15.24 -27.02 -9.06
C ASP A 86 -16.27 -27.50 -8.03
N GLN A 87 -16.41 -26.82 -6.89
CA GLN A 87 -17.43 -27.15 -5.90
C GLN A 87 -18.83 -26.84 -6.45
N PRO A 88 -19.80 -27.77 -6.31
CA PRO A 88 -21.16 -27.58 -6.83
C PRO A 88 -21.89 -26.40 -6.16
N ALA A 89 -21.46 -26.01 -4.97
CA ALA A 89 -21.99 -24.85 -4.25
C ALA A 89 -21.08 -23.63 -4.43
N LEU A 90 -21.44 -22.72 -5.34
CA LEU A 90 -20.74 -21.43 -5.55
C LEU A 90 -20.54 -20.63 -4.25
N ARG A 91 -21.46 -20.76 -3.30
CA ARG A 91 -21.38 -20.09 -2.00
C ARG A 91 -20.11 -20.50 -1.24
N ASP A 92 -19.69 -21.75 -1.32
CA ASP A 92 -18.53 -22.23 -0.57
C ASP A 92 -17.22 -21.82 -1.26
N ALA A 93 -17.19 -21.83 -2.60
CA ALA A 93 -16.10 -21.24 -3.38
C ALA A 93 -15.89 -19.74 -3.03
N VAL A 94 -16.97 -18.96 -3.01
CA VAL A 94 -16.93 -17.53 -2.68
C VAL A 94 -16.48 -17.31 -1.24
N LYS A 95 -16.91 -18.13 -0.29
CA LYS A 95 -16.46 -18.01 1.10
C LYS A 95 -14.96 -18.28 1.24
N GLN A 96 -14.42 -19.30 0.57
CA GLN A 96 -13.00 -19.66 0.70
C GLN A 96 -12.11 -18.61 0.01
N ILE A 97 -12.39 -18.32 -1.26
CA ILE A 97 -11.64 -17.32 -2.03
C ILE A 97 -11.80 -15.92 -1.40
N GLY A 98 -13.03 -15.52 -1.15
CA GLY A 98 -13.36 -14.22 -0.58
C GLY A 98 -12.84 -14.07 0.85
N GLY A 99 -12.91 -15.12 1.66
CA GLY A 99 -12.34 -15.15 3.01
C GLY A 99 -10.85 -14.82 2.99
N ASN A 100 -10.06 -15.55 2.22
CA ASN A 100 -8.62 -15.33 2.14
C ASN A 100 -8.25 -13.97 1.53
N VAL A 101 -9.04 -13.45 0.57
CA VAL A 101 -8.83 -12.07 0.10
C VAL A 101 -9.13 -11.05 1.20
N VAL A 102 -10.23 -11.18 1.92
CA VAL A 102 -10.60 -10.26 3.00
C VAL A 102 -9.55 -10.28 4.11
N LEU A 103 -8.98 -11.44 4.40
CA LEU A 103 -7.96 -11.57 5.44
C LEU A 103 -6.66 -10.80 5.13
N GLY A 104 -6.36 -10.59 3.85
CA GLY A 104 -5.23 -9.76 3.41
C GLY A 104 -5.43 -8.25 3.52
N VAL A 105 -6.67 -7.77 3.47
CA VAL A 105 -7.00 -6.33 3.39
C VAL A 105 -6.39 -5.51 4.53
N PRO A 106 -6.47 -5.92 5.82
CA PRO A 106 -5.89 -5.17 6.92
C PRO A 106 -4.38 -4.94 6.78
N PHE A 107 -3.63 -5.92 6.25
CA PHE A 107 -2.19 -5.76 6.01
C PHE A 107 -1.92 -4.64 4.99
N GLY A 108 -2.69 -4.60 3.90
CA GLY A 108 -2.64 -3.54 2.89
C GLY A 108 -2.83 -2.14 3.47
N VAL A 109 -3.70 -2.01 4.48
CA VAL A 109 -3.99 -0.74 5.17
C VAL A 109 -2.91 -0.40 6.19
N LEU A 110 -2.52 -1.35 7.03
CA LEU A 110 -1.75 -1.11 8.25
C LEU A 110 -0.23 -1.09 8.00
N VAL A 111 0.31 -1.91 7.10
CA VAL A 111 1.77 -1.94 6.79
C VAL A 111 2.34 -0.57 6.42
N PRO A 112 1.76 0.22 5.49
CA PRO A 112 2.30 1.54 5.15
C PRO A 112 2.13 2.58 6.27
N VAL A 113 1.27 2.33 7.26
CA VAL A 113 1.07 3.17 8.46
C VAL A 113 2.14 2.85 9.51
N LEU A 114 2.37 1.56 9.77
CA LEU A 114 3.33 1.09 10.78
C LEU A 114 4.77 1.23 10.30
N ILE A 115 5.03 0.94 9.03
CA ILE A 115 6.38 0.88 8.45
C ILE A 115 6.53 1.98 7.39
N PRO A 116 6.95 3.20 7.77
CA PRO A 116 7.12 4.31 6.81
C PRO A 116 8.09 4.02 5.66
N LYS A 117 9.03 3.05 5.82
CA LYS A 117 9.93 2.62 4.75
C LYS A 117 9.26 1.69 3.72
N ALA A 118 8.16 1.03 4.10
CA ALA A 118 7.44 0.04 3.29
C ALA A 118 6.24 0.60 2.52
N ARG A 119 6.11 1.93 2.38
CA ARG A 119 4.98 2.59 1.67
C ARG A 119 4.91 2.36 0.15
N GLY A 120 5.78 1.53 -0.41
CA GLY A 120 5.71 1.16 -1.83
C GLY A 120 4.84 -0.07 -2.00
N ILE A 121 4.01 -0.12 -3.04
CA ILE A 121 3.13 -1.26 -3.34
C ILE A 121 3.87 -2.59 -3.22
N LEU A 122 5.00 -2.74 -3.91
CA LEU A 122 5.81 -3.97 -3.88
C LEU A 122 6.30 -4.32 -2.47
N ARG A 123 6.66 -3.34 -1.64
CA ARG A 123 7.11 -3.61 -0.26
C ARG A 123 5.96 -4.06 0.63
N VAL A 124 4.77 -3.49 0.45
CA VAL A 124 3.57 -3.94 1.16
C VAL A 124 3.23 -5.38 0.77
N LEU A 125 3.24 -5.68 -0.53
CA LEU A 125 2.93 -7.03 -1.03
C LEU A 125 3.96 -8.05 -0.57
N LEU A 126 5.26 -7.76 -0.67
CA LEU A 126 6.33 -8.67 -0.23
C LEU A 126 6.26 -8.93 1.28
N LEU A 127 6.09 -7.89 2.10
CA LEU A 127 5.96 -8.07 3.54
C LEU A 127 4.71 -8.88 3.90
N THR A 128 3.59 -8.61 3.22
CA THR A 128 2.37 -9.39 3.41
C THR A 128 2.61 -10.84 3.02
N ALA A 129 3.16 -11.11 1.83
CA ALA A 129 3.42 -12.46 1.35
C ALA A 129 4.34 -13.24 2.29
N VAL A 130 5.40 -12.61 2.82
CA VAL A 130 6.28 -13.25 3.82
C VAL A 130 5.52 -13.57 5.10
N VAL A 131 4.72 -12.64 5.63
CA VAL A 131 3.94 -12.90 6.84
C VAL A 131 2.91 -14.01 6.59
N MET A 132 2.20 -13.98 5.48
CA MET A 132 1.21 -15.00 5.13
C MET A 132 1.85 -16.36 4.92
N LEU A 133 3.02 -16.42 4.27
CA LEU A 133 3.78 -17.65 4.14
C LEU A 133 4.14 -18.23 5.52
N LEU A 134 4.62 -17.39 6.45
CA LEU A 134 4.95 -17.85 7.81
C LEU A 134 3.70 -18.31 8.56
N VAL A 135 2.58 -17.59 8.44
CA VAL A 135 1.30 -17.97 9.05
C VAL A 135 0.86 -19.33 8.51
N GLU A 136 0.88 -19.51 7.19
CA GLU A 136 0.45 -20.75 6.54
C GLU A 136 1.37 -21.93 6.89
N LEU A 137 2.67 -21.70 7.02
CA LEU A 137 3.63 -22.71 7.51
C LEU A 137 3.34 -23.11 8.95
N VAL A 138 3.06 -22.15 9.83
CA VAL A 138 2.71 -22.40 11.23
C VAL A 138 1.38 -23.15 11.31
N GLN A 139 0.38 -22.76 10.53
CA GLN A 139 -0.92 -23.43 10.52
C GLN A 139 -0.81 -24.86 9.98
N GLY A 140 -0.10 -25.07 8.86
CA GLY A 140 0.10 -26.40 8.27
C GLY A 140 0.97 -27.35 9.11
N THR A 141 1.75 -26.85 10.07
CA THR A 141 2.60 -27.67 10.95
C THR A 141 2.02 -27.86 12.34
N LEU A 142 1.36 -26.85 12.92
CA LEU A 142 0.89 -26.87 14.30
C LEU A 142 -0.62 -27.13 14.45
N ILE A 143 -1.42 -26.98 13.38
CA ILE A 143 -2.87 -27.20 13.44
C ILE A 143 -3.21 -28.54 12.81
N THR A 144 -3.61 -29.50 13.64
CA THR A 144 -4.05 -30.82 13.17
C THR A 144 -5.22 -30.69 12.20
N GLY A 145 -5.06 -31.22 10.99
CA GLY A 145 -6.10 -31.18 9.95
C GLY A 145 -6.09 -29.93 9.07
N ARG A 146 -5.07 -29.07 9.16
CA ARG A 146 -4.78 -28.04 8.15
C ARG A 146 -3.49 -28.38 7.42
N ALA A 147 -3.48 -28.15 6.12
CA ALA A 147 -2.30 -28.27 5.29
C ALA A 147 -1.90 -26.88 4.82
N PHE A 148 -0.60 -26.69 4.57
CA PHE A 148 -0.11 -25.47 3.96
C PHE A 148 -0.69 -25.29 2.56
N ASP A 149 -1.20 -24.10 2.23
CA ASP A 149 -1.71 -23.76 0.91
C ASP A 149 -1.11 -22.47 0.31
N ILE A 150 -0.39 -22.61 -0.80
CA ILE A 150 0.19 -21.46 -1.51
C ILE A 150 -0.88 -20.52 -2.11
N ASP A 151 -2.06 -21.02 -2.46
CA ASP A 151 -3.14 -20.19 -3.01
C ASP A 151 -3.69 -19.24 -1.95
N ASP A 152 -3.72 -19.65 -0.69
CA ASP A 152 -4.16 -18.82 0.43
C ASP A 152 -3.18 -17.66 0.67
N VAL A 153 -1.88 -17.91 0.53
CA VAL A 153 -0.85 -16.85 0.56
C VAL A 153 -1.05 -15.85 -0.58
N ILE A 154 -1.36 -16.34 -1.78
CA ILE A 154 -1.61 -15.50 -2.97
C ILE A 154 -2.89 -14.67 -2.81
N LEU A 155 -3.98 -15.28 -2.33
CA LEU A 155 -5.26 -14.61 -2.10
C LEU A 155 -5.14 -13.53 -1.02
N ASN A 156 -4.46 -13.81 0.08
CA ASN A 156 -4.17 -12.81 1.11
C ASN A 156 -3.28 -11.67 0.57
N THR A 157 -2.28 -11.99 -0.25
CA THR A 157 -1.43 -10.95 -0.87
C THR A 157 -2.24 -10.06 -1.81
N SER A 158 -3.17 -10.66 -2.57
CA SER A 158 -4.16 -9.96 -3.40
C SER A 158 -5.08 -9.07 -2.55
N GLY A 159 -5.53 -9.56 -1.41
CA GLY A 159 -6.25 -8.78 -0.40
C GLY A 159 -5.50 -7.55 0.08
N ALA A 160 -4.21 -7.70 0.40
CA ALA A 160 -3.37 -6.58 0.79
C ALA A 160 -3.17 -5.56 -0.33
N LEU A 161 -3.12 -6.00 -1.59
CA LEU A 161 -3.14 -5.07 -2.72
C LEU A 161 -4.41 -4.22 -2.70
N VAL A 162 -5.58 -4.86 -2.56
CA VAL A 162 -6.87 -4.16 -2.49
C VAL A 162 -6.90 -3.17 -1.33
N GLY A 163 -6.58 -3.61 -0.11
CA GLY A 163 -6.55 -2.73 1.07
C GLY A 163 -5.57 -1.56 0.94
N TYR A 164 -4.42 -1.80 0.32
CA TYR A 164 -3.43 -0.75 0.05
C TYR A 164 -3.94 0.29 -0.95
N LEU A 165 -4.56 -0.15 -2.04
CA LEU A 165 -5.10 0.74 -3.07
C LEU A 165 -6.26 1.58 -2.56
N LEU A 166 -7.17 0.96 -1.80
CA LEU A 166 -8.35 1.64 -1.25
C LEU A 166 -7.96 2.68 -0.19
N LEU A 167 -7.12 2.30 0.77
CA LEU A 167 -6.90 3.12 1.96
C LEU A 167 -5.44 3.23 2.41
N GLY A 168 -4.67 2.13 2.37
CA GLY A 168 -3.30 2.09 2.91
C GLY A 168 -2.35 3.13 2.31
N ARG A 169 -2.43 3.35 0.99
CA ARG A 169 -1.62 4.38 0.29
C ARG A 169 -1.93 5.79 0.80
N ARG A 170 -3.20 6.09 1.09
CA ARG A 170 -3.64 7.41 1.59
C ARG A 170 -3.23 7.59 3.05
N MET A 171 -3.52 6.60 3.89
CA MET A 171 -3.18 6.63 5.32
C MET A 171 -1.67 6.72 5.56
N GLY A 172 -0.86 5.89 4.89
CA GLY A 172 0.60 5.94 5.03
C GLY A 172 1.23 7.28 4.61
N ARG A 173 0.59 8.02 3.68
CA ARG A 173 1.01 9.39 3.32
C ARG A 173 0.55 10.44 4.32
N ALA A 174 -0.63 10.27 4.90
CA ALA A 174 -1.17 11.17 5.93
C ALA A 174 -0.36 11.09 7.23
N VAL A 175 0.01 9.87 7.65
CA VAL A 175 0.77 9.64 8.88
C VAL A 175 2.24 10.04 8.72
N HIS A 176 2.83 9.80 7.54
CA HIS A 176 4.25 10.06 7.27
C HIS A 176 4.46 10.98 6.06
N PRO A 177 4.10 12.26 6.11
CA PRO A 177 4.29 13.16 4.97
C PRO A 177 5.78 13.26 4.61
N LYS A 178 6.10 13.21 3.31
CA LYS A 178 7.47 13.48 2.85
C LYS A 178 7.78 14.94 3.18
N ARG A 179 8.76 15.20 4.05
CA ARG A 179 9.42 16.52 4.09
C ARG A 179 9.92 16.80 2.67
N ARG A 180 9.26 17.70 1.94
CA ARG A 180 9.83 18.27 0.72
C ARG A 180 11.18 18.85 1.14
N ARG A 181 12.28 18.38 0.55
CA ARG A 181 13.59 19.04 0.65
C ARG A 181 13.44 20.41 0.00
N GLN A 182 12.99 21.39 0.77
CA GLN A 182 12.98 22.79 0.40
C GLN A 182 14.28 23.38 0.95
N GLY A 183 15.15 23.87 0.08
CA GLY A 183 16.37 24.58 0.47
C GLY A 183 17.68 24.00 -0.08
N ARG A 184 17.89 24.06 -1.40
CA ARG A 184 19.25 24.08 -1.98
C ARG A 184 19.32 24.84 -3.30
N ARG A 185 18.60 25.98 -3.40
CA ARG A 185 18.62 26.83 -4.61
C ARG A 185 18.67 28.34 -4.35
N ILE A 186 19.08 28.81 -3.16
CA ILE A 186 19.21 30.25 -2.84
C ILE A 186 20.65 30.60 -2.40
N ARG A 187 21.69 29.98 -2.98
CA ARG A 187 23.08 30.35 -2.63
C ARG A 187 24.09 30.19 -3.76
N ARG A 188 23.68 30.47 -5.00
CA ARG A 188 24.58 30.71 -6.14
C ARG A 188 24.01 31.86 -6.96
N GLY A 189 24.22 33.07 -6.48
CA GLY A 189 23.68 34.28 -7.09
C GLY A 189 24.16 35.51 -6.35
N SER A 190 25.48 35.74 -6.35
CA SER A 190 26.04 37.06 -6.10
C SER A 190 27.12 37.26 -7.17
N PRO A 191 26.90 38.13 -8.16
CA PRO A 191 27.97 38.57 -9.04
C PRO A 191 28.94 39.40 -8.19
N LYS A 192 30.23 39.05 -8.21
CA LYS A 192 31.25 40.00 -7.77
C LYS A 192 31.45 40.99 -8.91
N ALA A 193 31.24 42.25 -8.58
CA ALA A 193 31.59 43.43 -9.37
C ALA A 193 33.10 43.49 -9.60
#